data_AF-A0A7C5PE16-F1
#
_entry.id   AF-A0A7C5PE16-F1
#
_cell.length_a   1.000
_cell.length_b   1.000
_cell.length_c   1.000
_cell.angle_alpha   90.00
_cell.angle_beta   90.00
_cell.angle_gamma   90.00
#
_symmetry.space_group_name_H-M   'P 1'
#
loop_
_entity.id
_entity.type
_entity.pdbx_description
1 polymer ?
#
loop_
_entity_poly.entity_id
_entity_poly.type
_entity_poly.pdbx_seq_one_letter_code
_entity_poly.pdbx_strand_id
1 'polypeptide(L)'
;MKLFSVFEYGRIEGLTGAEKDLLDQLRGPHHERLFEVGWRETRATSFVGVVQLPQTTLQVLPKMYRHEDAKEREATANLLFLLSYTRKLDVTPPEISRL
;
A
#
# COMPACT_ATOMS: atom_id res chain seq x y z
N MET A 1 -15.39 7.11 -5.78
CA MET A 1 -14.24 6.68 -4.96
C MET A 1 -13.08 6.44 -5.90
N LYS A 2 -11.95 7.12 -5.72
CA LYS A 2 -10.79 7.05 -6.62
C LYS A 2 -9.77 6.03 -6.10
N LEU A 3 -9.26 5.15 -6.96
CA LEU A 3 -8.17 4.23 -6.61
C LEU A 3 -6.83 4.87 -6.99
N PHE A 4 -5.88 4.88 -6.06
CA PHE A 4 -4.47 5.17 -6.34
C PHE A 4 -3.61 4.01 -5.89
N SER A 5 -2.83 3.49 -6.81
CA SER A 5 -1.81 2.50 -6.52
C SER A 5 -0.44 3.17 -6.51
N VAL A 6 0.32 2.93 -5.46
CA VAL A 6 1.72 3.37 -5.33
C VAL A 6 2.55 2.20 -4.83
N PHE A 7 3.86 2.28 -5.01
CA PHE A 7 4.79 1.38 -4.33
C PHE A 7 5.22 1.97 -2.98
N GLU A 8 5.80 1.15 -2.10
CA GLU A 8 6.53 1.64 -0.93
C GLU A 8 7.53 2.74 -1.33
N TYR A 9 7.65 3.77 -0.49
CA TYR A 9 8.40 5.00 -0.79
C TYR A 9 7.92 5.76 -2.05
N GLY A 10 6.78 5.37 -2.62
CA GLY A 10 6.17 6.02 -3.77
C GLY A 10 5.45 7.31 -3.39
N ARG A 11 5.54 8.31 -4.28
CA ARG A 11 4.83 9.57 -4.15
C ARG A 11 3.33 9.37 -4.39
N ILE A 12 2.51 9.99 -3.55
CA ILE A 12 1.06 9.98 -3.64
C ILE A 12 0.60 11.38 -4.04
N GLU A 13 -0.12 11.47 -5.16
CA GLU A 13 -0.62 12.72 -5.72
C GLU A 13 -2.15 12.75 -5.75
N GLY A 14 -2.74 13.96 -5.78
CA GLY A 14 -4.19 14.12 -5.93
C GLY A 14 -5.02 13.89 -4.66
N LEU A 15 -4.39 13.90 -3.48
CA LEU A 15 -5.08 13.92 -2.19
C LEU A 15 -5.53 15.33 -1.81
N THR A 16 -6.71 15.42 -1.20
CA THR A 16 -7.22 16.65 -0.58
C THR A 16 -6.46 16.97 0.72
N GLY A 17 -6.58 18.21 1.21
CA GLY A 17 -5.99 18.60 2.51
C GLY A 17 -6.50 17.74 3.67
N ALA A 18 -7.82 17.51 3.73
CA ALA A 18 -8.43 16.67 4.76
C ALA A 18 -7.94 15.21 4.71
N GLU A 19 -7.73 14.66 3.51
CA GLU A 19 -7.16 13.31 3.36
C GLU A 19 -5.69 13.24 3.79
N LYS A 20 -4.91 14.29 3.55
CA LYS A 20 -3.54 14.39 4.06
C LYS A 20 -3.51 14.41 5.59
N ASP A 21 -4.41 15.15 6.23
CA ASP A 21 -4.51 15.20 7.69
C ASP A 21 -4.88 13.82 8.27
N LEU A 22 -5.80 13.10 7.63
CA LEU A 22 -6.16 11.73 8.02
C LEU A 22 -4.97 10.77 7.90
N LEU A 23 -4.20 10.87 6.81
CA LEU A 23 -2.98 10.06 6.64
C LEU A 23 -1.89 10.42 7.65
N ASP A 24 -1.74 11.71 7.99
CA ASP A 24 -0.75 12.15 8.97
C ASP A 24 -1.11 11.71 10.40
N GLN A 25 -2.38 11.43 10.67
CA GLN A 25 -2.84 10.86 11.95
C GLN A 25 -2.74 9.33 12.00
N LEU A 26 -2.72 8.66 10.84
CA LEU A 26 -2.68 7.21 10.79
C LEU A 26 -1.33 6.66 11.29
N ARG A 27 -1.39 5.71 12.21
CA ARG A 27 -0.22 5.08 12.83
C ARG A 27 -0.27 3.57 12.66
N GLY A 28 0.90 2.95 12.52
CA GLY A 28 1.04 1.52 12.49
C GLY A 28 0.94 0.86 13.88
N PRO A 29 1.05 -0.48 13.94
CA PRO A 29 0.94 -1.25 15.18
C PRO A 29 1.98 -0.88 16.25
N HIS A 30 3.14 -0.36 15.85
CA HIS A 30 4.21 0.09 16.73
C HIS A 30 4.28 1.62 16.85
N HIS A 31 3.18 2.31 16.52
CA HIS A 31 3.05 3.76 16.55
C HIS A 31 3.97 4.50 15.55
N GLU A 32 4.45 3.80 14.54
CA GLU A 32 5.21 4.33 13.43
C GLU A 32 4.32 5.08 12.44
N ARG A 33 4.90 6.03 11.70
CA ARG A 33 4.20 6.72 10.61
C ARG A 33 4.14 5.78 9.41
N LEU A 34 2.95 5.60 8.85
CA LEU A 34 2.76 4.81 7.62
C LEU A 34 2.98 5.67 6.36
N PHE A 35 2.82 6.99 6.49
CA PHE A 35 2.98 7.96 5.43
C PHE A 35 3.82 9.15 5.90
N GLU A 36 4.65 9.69 5.01
CA GLU A 36 5.32 10.96 5.18
C GLU A 36 4.45 12.03 4.54
N VAL A 37 3.77 12.83 5.36
CA VAL A 37 2.91 13.92 4.89
C VAL A 37 3.66 15.23 5.00
N GLY A 38 4.14 15.73 3.87
CA GLY A 38 4.76 17.04 3.76
C GLY A 38 3.85 18.05 3.07
N TRP A 39 4.24 19.33 3.17
CA TRP A 39 3.56 20.41 2.47
C TRP A 39 3.58 20.24 0.94
N ARG A 40 4.73 19.79 0.39
CA ARG A 40 4.95 19.65 -1.07
C ARG A 40 4.60 18.27 -1.61
N GLU A 41 4.78 17.22 -0.82
CA GLU A 41 4.53 15.85 -1.25
C GLU A 41 4.03 14.99 -0.09
N THR A 42 3.24 13.99 -0.46
CA THR A 42 2.87 12.90 0.44
C THR A 42 3.49 11.63 -0.13
N ARG A 43 4.09 10.80 0.73
CA ARG A 43 4.79 9.58 0.31
C ARG A 43 4.43 8.42 1.22
N ALA A 44 4.32 7.22 0.66
CA ALA A 44 4.25 6.00 1.48
C ALA A 44 5.61 5.73 2.15
N THR A 45 5.61 5.09 3.32
CA THR A 45 6.86 4.59 3.93
C THR A 45 7.14 3.16 3.45
N SER A 46 7.69 2.29 4.31
CA SER A 46 7.77 0.84 4.11
C SER A 46 6.43 0.11 4.35
N PHE A 47 5.37 0.84 4.71
CA PHE A 47 4.04 0.26 4.83
C PHE A 47 3.57 -0.33 3.49
N VAL A 48 3.01 -1.54 3.52
CA VAL A 48 2.40 -2.21 2.38
C VAL A 48 1.00 -2.67 2.79
N GLY A 49 -0.01 -2.34 1.99
CA GLY A 49 -1.40 -2.63 2.31
C GLY A 49 -2.37 -1.68 1.63
N VAL A 50 -3.61 -1.67 2.10
CA VAL A 50 -4.68 -0.80 1.57
C VAL A 50 -5.19 0.13 2.67
N VAL A 51 -5.34 1.40 2.34
CA VAL A 51 -5.94 2.42 3.21
C VAL A 51 -7.16 3.00 2.52
N GLN A 52 -8.30 2.96 3.20
CA GLN A 52 -9.53 3.53 2.70
C GLN A 52 -9.79 4.88 3.37
N LEU A 53 -9.83 5.92 2.55
CA LEU A 53 -10.20 7.29 2.90
C LEU A 53 -11.61 7.59 2.38
N PRO A 54 -12.26 8.70 2.81
CA PRO A 54 -13.65 8.97 2.47
C PRO A 54 -13.97 8.98 0.98
N GLN A 55 -13.03 9.45 0.13
CA GLN A 55 -13.24 9.51 -1.32
C GLN A 55 -12.19 8.71 -2.11
N THR A 56 -11.21 8.14 -1.42
CA THR A 56 -9.99 7.60 -2.04
C THR A 56 -9.62 6.25 -1.42
N THR A 57 -9.27 5.28 -2.24
CA THR A 57 -8.60 4.04 -1.81
C THR A 57 -7.14 4.14 -2.23
N LEU A 58 -6.24 4.02 -1.25
CA LEU A 58 -4.80 3.97 -1.47
C LEU A 58 -4.33 2.53 -1.34
N GLN A 59 -3.73 2.00 -2.40
CA GLN A 59 -3.06 0.71 -2.41
C GLN A 59 -1.55 0.95 -2.43
N VAL A 60 -0.85 0.49 -1.39
CA VAL A 60 0.61 0.55 -1.32
C VAL A 60 1.16 -0.85 -1.55
N LEU A 61 1.93 -1.01 -2.62
CA LEU A 61 2.50 -2.26 -3.10
C LEU A 61 3.98 -2.38 -2.69
N PRO A 62 4.50 -3.60 -2.49
CA PRO A 62 5.93 -3.79 -2.22
C PRO A 62 6.77 -3.45 -3.46
N LYS A 63 7.95 -2.80 -3.29
CA LYS A 63 8.86 -2.40 -4.38
C LYS A 63 9.73 -3.55 -4.87
N MET A 64 9.35 -4.79 -4.60
CA MET A 64 10.10 -6.01 -4.94
C MET A 64 10.31 -6.21 -6.46
N TYR A 65 9.84 -5.30 -7.33
CA TYR A 65 9.94 -5.42 -8.78
C TYR A 65 10.62 -4.23 -9.47
N ARG A 66 11.60 -4.57 -10.32
CA ARG A 66 12.36 -3.69 -11.23
C ARG A 66 11.82 -3.69 -12.68
N HIS A 67 10.78 -4.46 -13.02
CA HIS A 67 10.28 -4.61 -14.39
C HIS A 67 8.85 -4.08 -14.57
N GLU A 68 8.57 -3.51 -15.75
CA GLU A 68 7.54 -2.48 -15.91
C GLU A 68 6.13 -2.98 -16.28
N ASP A 69 5.99 -4.21 -16.77
CA ASP A 69 4.81 -4.55 -17.58
C ASP A 69 3.70 -5.36 -16.87
N ALA A 70 3.94 -5.89 -15.66
CA ALA A 70 2.95 -6.71 -14.90
C ALA A 70 2.87 -6.36 -13.40
N LYS A 71 3.12 -5.09 -13.08
CA LYS A 71 3.50 -4.56 -11.75
C LYS A 71 2.52 -4.86 -10.59
N GLU A 72 1.21 -4.67 -10.76
CA GLU A 72 0.30 -4.67 -9.60
C GLU A 72 -0.16 -6.06 -9.17
N ARG A 73 -0.57 -6.89 -10.13
CA ARG A 73 -1.03 -8.27 -9.88
C ARG A 73 0.11 -9.11 -9.33
N GLU A 74 1.29 -9.04 -9.93
CA GLU A 74 2.47 -9.74 -9.44
C GLU A 74 2.90 -9.22 -8.06
N ALA A 75 2.97 -7.90 -7.83
CA ALA A 75 3.32 -7.39 -6.51
C ALA A 75 2.33 -7.82 -5.42
N THR A 76 1.03 -7.88 -5.75
CA THR A 76 -0.03 -8.34 -4.84
C THR A 76 0.06 -9.84 -4.55
N ALA A 77 0.20 -10.67 -5.59
CA ALA A 77 0.33 -12.11 -5.43
C ALA A 77 1.57 -12.47 -4.59
N ASN A 78 2.69 -11.77 -4.81
CA ASN A 78 3.92 -12.03 -4.08
C ASN A 78 3.88 -11.50 -2.63
N LEU A 79 3.20 -10.38 -2.37
CA LEU A 79 2.91 -9.97 -1.00
C LEU A 79 2.12 -11.06 -0.27
N LEU A 80 1.06 -11.59 -0.88
CA LEU A 80 0.23 -12.63 -0.28
C LEU A 80 1.01 -13.94 -0.09
N PHE A 81 1.93 -14.25 -0.99
CA PHE A 81 2.84 -15.38 -0.85
C PHE A 81 3.78 -15.23 0.36
N LEU A 82 4.37 -14.05 0.56
CA LEU A 82 5.21 -13.77 1.72
C LEU A 82 4.40 -13.80 3.03
N LEU A 83 3.19 -13.26 3.00
CA LEU A 83 2.29 -13.23 4.14
C LEU A 83 1.78 -14.62 4.52
N SER A 84 1.44 -15.49 3.56
CA SER A 84 1.04 -16.88 3.86
C SER A 84 2.16 -17.66 4.53
N TYR A 85 3.43 -17.37 4.18
CA TYR A 85 4.61 -17.94 4.84
C TYR A 85 4.72 -17.60 6.33
N THR A 86 4.17 -16.46 6.76
CA THR A 86 4.15 -16.09 8.19
C THR A 86 3.16 -16.93 9.01
N ARG A 87 2.30 -17.74 8.36
CA ARG A 87 1.17 -18.48 8.94
C ARG A 87 0.17 -17.61 9.71
N LYS A 88 0.21 -16.29 9.51
CA LYS A 88 -0.75 -15.34 10.11
C LYS A 88 -1.97 -15.08 9.23
N LEU A 89 -1.97 -15.60 8.01
CA LEU A 89 -3.04 -15.47 7.03
C LEU A 89 -3.40 -16.85 6.50
N ASP A 90 -4.69 -17.18 6.54
CA ASP A 90 -5.23 -18.41 5.98
C ASP A 90 -5.52 -18.22 4.49
N VAL A 91 -4.44 -18.08 3.71
CA VAL A 91 -4.48 -17.92 2.26
C VAL A 91 -3.57 -18.97 1.63
N THR A 92 -4.10 -19.74 0.69
CA THR A 92 -3.39 -20.88 0.09
C THR A 92 -2.70 -20.48 -1.22
N PRO A 93 -1.59 -21.14 -1.59
CA PRO A 93 -0.92 -20.88 -2.87
C PRO A 93 -1.83 -20.96 -4.11
N PRO A 94 -2.79 -21.92 -4.23
CA PRO A 94 -3.74 -21.94 -5.34
C PRO A 94 -4.65 -20.71 -5.41
N GLU A 95 -5.01 -20.10 -4.29
CA GLU A 95 -5.82 -18.87 -4.25
C GLU A 95 -4.99 -17.66 -4.72
N ILE A 96 -3.72 -17.62 -4.34
CA ILE A 96 -2.78 -16.57 -4.75
C ILE A 96 -2.50 -16.62 -6.25
N SER A 97 -2.30 -17.82 -6.82
CA SER A 97 -2.01 -17.98 -8.26
C SER A 97 -3.18 -17.66 -9.18
N ARG A 98 -4.40 -17.50 -8.63
CA ARG A 98 -5.62 -17.17 -9.39
C ARG A 98 -5.90 -15.66 -9.46
N LEU A 99 -5.29 -14.87 -8.58
CA LEU A 99 -5.27 -13.39 -8.67
C LEU A 99 -4.65 -12.98 -9.97
#